data_AF-A0A939YHG6-F1
#
_entry.id   AF-A0A939YHG6-F1
#
_cell.length_a   1.000
_cell.length_b   1.000
_cell.length_c   1.000
_cell.angle_alpha   90.00
_cell.angle_beta   90.00
_cell.angle_gamma   90.00
#
_symmetry.space_group_name_H-M   'P 1'
#
loop_
_entity.id
_entity.type
_entity.pdbx_description
1 polymer ?
#
loop_
_entity_poly.entity_id
_entity_poly.type
_entity_poly.pdbx_seq_one_letter_code
_entity_poly.pdbx_strand_id
1 'polypeptide(L)' 'MPFDSDKQIAVIKCSICTGEQVAGFKNKEDGHFTEVMLIRGAKDLEKFKEIYNIAEIKKEY' A
#
# COMPACT_ATOMS: atom_id res chain seq x y z
N MET A 1 13.23 5.56 -6.85
CA MET A 1 12.16 5.83 -7.83
C MET A 1 11.08 6.60 -7.10
N PRO A 2 10.69 7.80 -7.55
CA PRO A 2 9.62 8.56 -6.90
C PRO A 2 8.29 7.82 -7.05
N PHE A 3 7.46 7.88 -6.01
CA PHE A 3 6.08 7.44 -6.10
C PHE A 3 5.30 8.43 -6.97
N ASP A 4 4.88 7.99 -8.14
CA ASP A 4 3.98 8.75 -9.01
C ASP A 4 2.53 8.39 -8.67
N SER A 5 1.83 9.24 -7.92
CA SER A 5 0.39 9.06 -7.62
C SER A 5 -0.49 8.97 -8.88
N ASP A 6 0.02 9.48 -10.00
CA ASP A 6 -0.65 9.42 -11.30
C ASP A 6 -0.53 8.03 -11.95
N LYS A 7 0.61 7.34 -11.78
CA LYS A 7 0.89 6.02 -12.37
C LYS A 7 0.73 4.86 -11.40
N GLN A 8 0.81 5.13 -10.10
CA GLN A 8 0.80 4.15 -9.03
C GLN A 8 -0.30 4.49 -8.03
N ILE A 9 -0.97 3.47 -7.51
CA ILE A 9 -1.91 3.61 -6.40
C ILE A 9 -1.35 2.90 -5.18
N ALA A 10 -1.44 3.56 -4.03
CA ALA A 10 -1.16 2.93 -2.76
C ALA A 10 -2.30 1.97 -2.43
N VAL A 11 -1.96 0.71 -2.21
CA VAL A 11 -2.92 -0.37 -1.91
C VAL A 11 -2.46 -1.13 -0.68
N ILE A 12 -3.39 -1.41 0.23
CA ILE A 12 -3.21 -2.41 1.28
C ILE A 12 -3.89 -3.67 0.82
N LYS A 13 -3.14 -4.78 0.74
CA LYS A 13 -3.72 -6.11 0.61
C LYS A 13 -3.87 -6.73 1.99
N CYS A 14 -5.08 -7.15 2.32
CA CYS A 14 -5.32 -7.99 3.50
C CYS A 14 -5.30 -9.46 3.08
N SER A 15 -4.43 -10.25 3.70
CA SER A 15 -4.44 -11.69 3.51
C SER A 15 -5.57 -12.28 4.34
N ILE A 16 -6.64 -12.73 3.68
CA ILE A 16 -7.78 -13.41 4.33
C ILE A 16 -7.38 -14.72 5.04
N CYS A 17 -6.27 -15.34 4.65
CA CYS A 17 -5.79 -16.59 5.25
C CYS A 17 -5.00 -16.38 6.55
N THR A 18 -4.22 -15.30 6.66
CA THR A 18 -3.33 -15.06 7.82
C THR A 18 -3.71 -13.82 8.64
N GLY A 19 -4.62 -12.98 8.13
CA GLY A 19 -4.98 -11.70 8.72
C GLY A 19 -3.91 -10.62 8.57
N GLU A 20 -2.84 -10.90 7.83
CA GLU A 20 -1.74 -9.96 7.63
C GLU A 20 -2.12 -8.91 6.58
N GLN A 21 -1.87 -7.64 6.88
CA GLN A 21 -2.06 -6.56 5.91
C GLN A 21 -0.69 -6.14 5.36
N VAL A 22 -0.56 -6.01 4.05
CA VAL A 22 0.66 -5.54 3.39
C VAL A 22 0.33 -4.27 2.61
N ALA A 23 0.96 -3.16 2.97
CA ALA A 23 0.93 -1.93 2.20
C ALA A 23 1.96 -2.02 1.07
N GLY A 24 1.53 -1.58 -0.11
CA GLY A 24 2.31 -1.59 -1.31
C GLY A 24 1.80 -0.61 -2.34
N PHE A 25 2.45 -0.62 -3.49
CA PHE A 25 2.07 0.19 -4.65
C PHE A 25 1.64 -0.70 -5.79
N LYS A 26 0.48 -0.43 -6.37
CA LYS A 26 0.00 -1.09 -7.57
C LYS A 26 0.21 -0.16 -8.75
N ASN A 27 0.97 -0.61 -9.75
CA ASN A 27 1.11 0.09 -11.02
C ASN A 27 -0.24 0.07 -11.74
N LYS A 28 -0.73 1.24 -12.16
CA LYS A 28 -1.97 1.35 -12.95
C LYS A 28 -1.78 0.86 -14.39
N GLU A 29 -0.55 0.95 -14.92
CA GLU A 29 -0.22 0.56 -16.30
C GLU A 29 -0.18 -0.97 -16.47
N ASP A 30 0.54 -1.68 -15.60
CA ASP A 30 0.75 -3.14 -15.70
C ASP A 30 -0.10 -3.94 -14.68
N GLY A 31 -0.63 -3.29 -13.65
CA GLY A 31 -1.33 -3.96 -12.56
C GLY A 31 -0.40 -4.60 -11.52
N HIS A 32 0.92 -4.53 -11.73
CA HIS A 32 1.92 -5.08 -10.81
C HIS A 32 1.81 -4.47 -9.41
N PHE A 33 1.67 -5.32 -8.40
CA PHE A 33 1.65 -4.92 -6.99
C PHE A 33 3.03 -5.16 -6.36
N THR A 34 3.64 -4.08 -5.89
CA THR A 34 4.91 -4.09 -5.17
C THR A 34 4.63 -4.01 -3.69
N GLU A 35 5.02 -5.05 -2.96
CA GLU A 35 4.94 -5.10 -1.49
C GLU A 35 6.04 -4.23 -0.89
N VAL A 36 5.67 -3.32 0.01
CA VAL A 36 6.61 -2.33 0.58
C VAL A 36 6.72 -2.46 2.08
N MET A 37 5.60 -2.62 2.78
CA MET A 37 5.57 -2.64 4.24
C MET A 37 4.46 -3.53 4.77
N LEU A 38 4.78 -4.34 5.78
CA LEU A 38 3.79 -5.09 6.55
C LEU A 38 3.08 -4.14 7.53
N ILE A 39 1.77 -4.09 7.45
CA ILE A 39 0.88 -3.31 8.31
C ILE A 39 0.28 -4.25 9.36
N ARG A 40 0.68 -4.09 10.61
CA ARG A 40 0.11 -4.87 11.73
C ARG A 40 -1.00 -4.13 12.45
N GLY A 41 -1.04 -2.80 12.31
CA GLY A 41 -2.10 -1.97 12.87
C GLY A 41 -2.12 -0.55 12.31
N ALA A 42 -2.95 0.30 12.93
CA ALA A 42 -3.13 1.68 12.48
C ALA A 42 -1.84 2.51 12.49
N LYS A 43 -0.94 2.28 13.45
CA LYS A 43 0.35 2.99 13.55
C LYS A 43 1.26 2.72 12.35
N ASP A 44 1.34 1.46 11.90
CA ASP A 44 2.13 1.12 10.71
C ASP A 44 1.55 1.78 9.46
N LEU A 45 0.22 1.85 9.39
CA LEU A 45 -0.47 2.49 8.28
C LEU A 45 -0.20 4.01 8.23
N GLU A 46 -0.31 4.70 9.36
CA GLU A 46 0.01 6.12 9.45
C GLU A 46 1.47 6.37 9.09
N LYS A 47 2.38 5.54 9.59
CA LYS A 47 3.80 5.61 9.26
C LYS A 47 4.06 5.41 7.77
N PHE A 48 3.38 4.45 7.13
CA PHE A 48 3.49 4.25 5.69
C PHE A 48 3.02 5.48 4.91
N LYS A 49 1.88 6.06 5.29
CA LYS A 49 1.37 7.29 4.68
C LYS A 49 2.32 8.46 4.84
N GLU A 50 2.92 8.62 6.02
CA GLU A 50 3.85 9.71 6.31
C GLU A 50 5.17 9.54 5.54
N ILE A 51 5.75 8.34 5.52
CA ILE A 51 7.01 8.04 4.81
C ILE A 51 6.90 8.33 3.32
N TYR A 52 5.78 7.94 2.71
CA TYR A 52 5.58 8.05 1.27
C TYR A 52 4.71 9.24 0.87
N ASN A 53 4.32 10.09 1.83
CA ASN A 53 3.43 11.24 1.66
C ASN A 53 2.16 10.89 0.86
N ILE A 54 1.51 9.80 1.27
CA ILE A 54 0.32 9.26 0.60
C ILE A 54 -0.93 9.84 1.27
N ALA A 55 -1.64 10.68 0.54
CA ALA A 55 -2.92 11.23 1.00
C ALA A 55 -4.01 10.16 1.06
N GLU A 56 -4.11 9.31 0.04
CA GLU A 56 -5.18 8.32 -0.11
C GLU A 56 -4.63 6.92 -0.39
N ILE A 57 -5.07 5.95 0.41
CA ILE A 57 -4.67 4.54 0.27
C ILE A 57 -5.91 3.67 0.12
N LYS A 58 -5.93 2.83 -0.91
CA LYS A 58 -7.01 1.87 -1.14
C LYS A 58 -6.76 0.60 -0.32
N LYS A 59 -7.81 0.02 0.24
CA LYS A 59 -7.75 -1.30 0.88
C LYS A 59 -8.43 -2.32 -0.04
N GLU A 60 -7.68 -3.30 -0.50
CA GLU A 60 -8.19 -4.50 -1.18
C GLU A 60 -8.18 -5.65 -0.15
N TYR A 61 -9.32 -6.30 0.03
CA TYR A 61 -9.51 -7.48 0.89
C TYR A 61 -9.67 -8.73 0.05
#